data_AF-A0A7V3I866-F1
#
_entry.id   AF-A0A7V3I866-F1
#
_cell.length_a   1.000
_cell.length_b   1.000
_cell.length_c   1.000
_cell.angle_alpha   90.00
_cell.angle_beta   90.00
_cell.angle_gamma   90.00
#
_symmetry.space_group_name_H-M   'P 1'
#
loop_
_entity.id
_entity.type
_entity.pdbx_description
1 polymer ?
#
loop_
_entity_poly.entity_id
_entity_poly.type
_entity_poly.pdbx_seq_one_letter_code
_entity_poly.pdbx_strand_id
1 'polypeptide(L)'
;MSTTDAMQPDLTEPKRLVRELSEMGMPIVNITMGNPYFNPHVNRPYDRPTEGGVCPDEHPLVGVARLIGLTRELQAAVPEVAVVGSGFSWLRNLWPYVASGCLRDGAMRMVGLGRQAFAYPGFANEIIETGRLERRHTCIGCSGCTQIMRDGGTTGCVPFDSEVYGPVYRAGRRSGLDYVKAQAARCRDCFDPTCRDGCPAGVDIPGFVTALAAGDIRRSYEILRQSNALPEMCAYVCPAEVQCQAKCIENVFSGDPVPIRELQKYVCRAARISGWTADWSSVPRNTNGCGTTLRSPTPAAPSSAEHVSRGGSRVAVLGAGPAGLACASSLAAMGCEVHVFEPRGALGGVAASAIPDRRLLRDEADAEALDVIGTDVAVHGAGLSAERDLNWFVSRFDAVFLGVGLGGCISLEDSPPTGVEDAVEFLERAKRGEAEAPLRVAVIGGGNTAMDAATTARSLGARDVYLIYRRSFAEMPAWPTDRDEALAMGVHFLLLTQPIGYEKDNEGRVRGVRVVRTVLGEPDDSGRRRPMIVPDSESVIEVDLVLEAIGRQLAAGFENLIPGVELTKHRLVAVDSECRTSREGVFAGGDCANGGSTVVQAVADGMRAARAIYGYLKQT
;
A
#
# COMPACT_ATOMS: atom_id res chain seq x y z
N MET A 1 34.02 -21.25 -4.57
CA MET A 1 33.67 -21.82 -5.88
C MET A 1 34.86 -21.63 -6.79
N SER A 2 35.13 -22.56 -7.70
CA SER A 2 36.13 -22.32 -8.74
C SER A 2 35.77 -21.02 -9.50
N THR A 3 36.76 -20.17 -9.77
CA THR A 3 36.57 -18.92 -10.51
C THR A 3 36.36 -19.15 -12.00
N THR A 4 36.55 -20.39 -12.46
CA THR A 4 36.45 -20.80 -13.87
C THR A 4 35.25 -21.72 -14.14
N ASP A 5 34.71 -22.42 -13.14
CA ASP A 5 33.51 -23.25 -13.25
C ASP A 5 32.71 -23.27 -11.93
N ALA A 6 31.49 -22.70 -11.96
CA ALA A 6 30.61 -22.66 -10.79
C ALA A 6 30.11 -24.04 -10.34
N MET A 7 30.19 -25.06 -11.20
CA MET A 7 29.79 -26.44 -10.91
C MET A 7 30.92 -27.28 -10.31
N GLN A 8 32.17 -26.83 -10.42
CA GLN A 8 33.33 -27.51 -9.83
C GLN A 8 33.47 -27.13 -8.35
N PRO A 9 33.30 -28.09 -7.43
CA PRO A 9 33.45 -27.79 -6.01
C PRO A 9 34.90 -27.49 -5.65
N ASP A 10 35.10 -26.46 -4.84
CA ASP A 10 36.39 -26.17 -4.20
C ASP A 10 36.19 -26.22 -2.69
N LEU A 11 36.83 -27.20 -2.05
CA LEU A 11 36.74 -27.44 -0.61
C LEU A 11 37.98 -26.95 0.15
N THR A 12 38.89 -26.22 -0.50
CA THR A 12 40.14 -25.76 0.13
C THR A 12 39.87 -24.90 1.36
N GLU A 13 39.07 -23.85 1.21
CA GLU A 13 38.67 -22.97 2.31
C GLU A 13 37.70 -23.67 3.30
N PRO A 14 36.64 -24.37 2.85
CA PRO A 14 35.78 -25.15 3.75
C PRO A 14 36.53 -26.13 4.66
N LYS A 15 37.48 -26.90 4.12
CA LYS A 15 38.29 -27.84 4.93
C LYS A 15 39.13 -27.12 5.97
N ARG A 16 39.74 -25.98 5.60
CA ARG A 16 40.52 -25.16 6.53
C ARG A 16 39.64 -24.67 7.67
N LEU A 17 38.49 -24.08 7.36
CA LEU A 17 37.54 -23.57 8.36
C LEU A 17 37.09 -24.67 9.31
N VAL A 18 36.75 -25.86 8.79
CA VAL A 18 36.28 -26.97 9.65
C VAL A 18 37.39 -27.47 10.59
N ARG A 19 38.65 -27.46 10.17
CA ARG A 19 39.80 -27.76 11.06
C ARG A 19 39.97 -26.71 12.14
N GLU A 20 39.90 -25.44 11.79
CA GLU A 20 39.97 -24.34 12.76
C GLU A 20 38.84 -24.47 13.80
N LEU A 21 37.62 -24.82 13.37
CA LEU A 21 36.49 -25.10 14.27
C LEU A 21 36.73 -26.33 15.16
N SER A 22 37.32 -27.40 14.61
CA SER A 22 37.72 -28.61 15.36
C SER A 22 38.73 -28.27 16.46
N GLU A 23 39.75 -27.49 16.14
CA GLU A 23 40.78 -27.03 17.07
C GLU A 23 40.20 -26.15 18.19
N MET A 24 39.12 -25.41 17.91
CA MET A 24 38.34 -24.66 18.91
C MET A 24 37.40 -25.56 19.76
N GLY A 25 37.40 -26.88 19.53
CA GLY A 25 36.64 -27.86 20.30
C GLY A 25 35.19 -28.04 19.82
N MET A 26 34.86 -27.68 18.58
CA MET A 26 33.51 -27.93 18.04
C MET A 26 33.31 -29.40 17.66
N PRO A 27 32.40 -30.14 18.33
CA PRO A 27 32.28 -31.59 18.14
C PRO A 27 31.44 -31.98 16.92
N ILE A 28 30.66 -31.05 16.37
CA ILE A 28 29.71 -31.27 15.29
C ILE A 28 29.77 -30.10 14.33
N VAL A 29 29.83 -30.38 13.03
CA VAL A 29 29.67 -29.38 11.98
C VAL A 29 28.52 -29.78 11.07
N ASN A 30 27.52 -28.91 11.01
CA ASN A 30 26.38 -29.11 10.13
C ASN A 30 26.61 -28.43 8.78
N ILE A 31 26.92 -29.24 7.77
CA ILE A 31 27.14 -28.77 6.40
C ILE A 31 25.80 -28.75 5.68
N THR A 32 24.87 -27.93 6.17
CA THR A 32 23.77 -27.51 5.32
C THR A 32 24.31 -26.46 4.36
N MET A 33 24.44 -26.78 3.06
CA MET A 33 24.71 -25.79 2.00
C MET A 33 23.50 -24.84 1.80
N GLY A 34 23.08 -24.18 2.88
CA GLY A 34 21.78 -23.57 3.03
C GLY A 34 21.76 -22.20 3.69
N ASN A 35 22.90 -21.51 3.84
CA ASN A 35 22.96 -20.05 4.02
C ASN A 35 24.42 -19.52 4.01
N PRO A 36 24.73 -18.34 3.44
CA PRO A 36 23.84 -17.43 2.72
C PRO A 36 23.61 -17.88 1.28
N TYR A 37 22.36 -17.75 0.83
CA TYR A 37 21.89 -18.08 -0.52
C TYR A 37 22.41 -17.09 -1.57
N PHE A 38 23.70 -17.14 -1.92
CA PHE A 38 24.21 -16.30 -3.01
C PHE A 38 23.78 -16.85 -4.39
N ASN A 39 23.70 -18.18 -4.57
CA ASN A 39 23.22 -18.78 -5.84
C ASN A 39 22.71 -20.24 -5.70
N PRO A 40 21.52 -20.50 -5.13
CA PRO A 40 21.04 -21.87 -4.85
C PRO A 40 20.65 -22.71 -6.08
N HIS A 41 20.51 -22.08 -7.24
CA HIS A 41 20.06 -22.73 -8.46
C HIS A 41 21.08 -23.76 -8.99
N VAL A 42 22.34 -23.58 -8.61
CA VAL A 42 23.49 -24.33 -9.13
C VAL A 42 23.74 -25.64 -8.35
N ASN A 43 23.28 -25.76 -7.09
CA ASN A 43 23.81 -26.79 -6.17
C ASN A 43 22.78 -27.61 -5.38
N ARG A 44 21.47 -27.36 -5.53
CA ARG A 44 20.43 -28.13 -4.84
C ARG A 44 19.65 -29.01 -5.82
N PRO A 45 19.38 -30.28 -5.49
CA PRO A 45 18.45 -31.11 -6.27
C PRO A 45 17.00 -30.63 -6.13
N TYR A 46 16.31 -30.41 -7.25
CA TYR A 46 14.90 -30.03 -7.31
C TYR A 46 14.27 -30.53 -8.62
N ASP A 47 12.94 -30.69 -8.62
CA ASP A 47 12.20 -31.02 -9.85
C ASP A 47 11.91 -29.77 -10.69
N ARG A 48 11.70 -28.65 -10.00
CA ARG A 48 11.52 -27.33 -10.58
C ARG A 48 12.28 -26.33 -9.70
N PRO A 49 13.09 -25.43 -10.27
CA PRO A 49 13.75 -24.40 -9.49
C PRO A 49 12.71 -23.49 -8.83
N THR A 50 13.13 -22.74 -7.80
CA THR A 50 12.36 -21.56 -7.40
C THR A 50 12.28 -20.61 -8.59
N GLU A 51 11.21 -19.83 -8.67
CA GLU A 51 10.96 -18.90 -9.78
C GLU A 51 12.15 -17.95 -10.03
N GLY A 52 12.50 -17.74 -11.30
CA GLY A 52 13.71 -17.00 -11.72
C GLY A 52 15.03 -17.78 -11.62
N GLY A 53 14.98 -19.04 -11.21
CA GLY A 53 16.14 -19.90 -11.10
C GLY A 53 16.55 -20.59 -12.40
N VAL A 54 17.85 -20.65 -12.66
CA VAL A 54 18.40 -21.46 -13.77
C VAL A 54 18.31 -22.93 -13.40
N CYS A 55 17.66 -23.74 -14.22
CA CYS A 55 17.74 -25.21 -14.10
C CYS A 55 19.03 -25.68 -14.78
N PRO A 56 19.96 -26.34 -14.06
CA PRO A 56 21.12 -26.96 -14.66
C PRO A 56 20.71 -27.98 -15.73
N ASP A 57 21.55 -28.13 -16.76
CA ASP A 57 21.43 -29.19 -17.78
C ASP A 57 21.93 -30.56 -17.28
N GLU A 58 21.74 -30.82 -15.98
CA GLU A 58 22.11 -32.08 -15.33
C GLU A 58 20.95 -32.64 -14.51
N HIS A 59 20.90 -33.97 -14.44
CA HIS A 59 19.86 -34.65 -13.67
C HIS A 59 20.04 -34.37 -12.16
N PRO A 60 18.97 -34.10 -11.37
CA PRO A 60 19.09 -33.77 -9.95
C PRO A 60 19.83 -34.80 -9.09
N LEU A 61 19.82 -36.08 -9.49
CA LEU A 61 20.65 -37.13 -8.86
C LEU A 61 22.15 -36.82 -8.88
N VAL A 62 22.64 -36.14 -9.92
CA VAL A 62 24.04 -35.69 -9.98
C VAL A 62 24.31 -34.69 -8.86
N GLY A 63 23.37 -33.77 -8.61
CA GLY A 63 23.42 -32.86 -7.46
C GLY A 63 23.40 -33.61 -6.13
N VAL A 64 22.56 -34.64 -5.97
CA VAL A 64 22.55 -35.49 -4.76
C VAL A 64 23.90 -36.17 -4.56
N ALA A 65 24.44 -36.80 -5.60
CA ALA A 65 25.73 -37.48 -5.56
C ALA A 65 26.88 -36.52 -5.26
N ARG A 66 26.87 -35.33 -5.87
CA ARG A 66 27.81 -34.24 -5.58
C ARG A 66 27.78 -33.90 -4.09
N LEU A 67 26.61 -33.62 -3.52
CA LEU A 67 26.47 -33.26 -2.09
C LEU A 67 26.98 -34.35 -1.15
N ILE A 68 26.68 -35.61 -1.44
CA ILE A 68 27.22 -36.76 -0.69
C ILE A 68 28.75 -36.83 -0.83
N GLY A 69 29.29 -36.62 -2.02
CA GLY A 69 30.74 -36.59 -2.28
C GLY A 69 31.46 -35.50 -1.50
N LEU A 70 30.91 -34.28 -1.47
CA LEU A 70 31.47 -33.16 -0.71
C LEU A 70 31.48 -33.43 0.79
N THR A 71 30.38 -34.00 1.29
CA THR A 71 30.27 -34.35 2.71
C THR A 71 31.29 -35.43 3.07
N ARG A 72 31.47 -36.44 2.21
CA ARG A 72 32.48 -37.49 2.37
C ARG A 72 33.89 -36.92 2.44
N GLU A 73 34.22 -36.02 1.52
CA GLU A 73 35.54 -35.42 1.46
C GLU A 73 35.84 -34.53 2.68
N LEU A 74 34.82 -33.83 3.19
CA LEU A 74 34.92 -33.04 4.43
C LEU A 74 35.04 -33.94 5.66
N GLN A 75 34.19 -34.97 5.79
CA GLN A 75 34.24 -35.92 6.90
C GLN A 75 35.59 -36.65 6.97
N ALA A 76 36.18 -36.99 5.82
CA ALA A 76 37.51 -37.61 5.76
C ALA A 76 38.64 -36.63 6.13
N ALA A 77 38.47 -35.33 5.86
CA ALA A 77 39.48 -34.32 6.15
C ALA A 77 39.56 -33.90 7.62
N VAL A 78 38.50 -34.17 8.40
CA VAL A 78 38.37 -33.92 9.85
C VAL A 78 37.61 -35.07 10.56
N PRO A 79 38.21 -36.26 10.66
CA PRO A 79 37.54 -37.46 11.18
C PRO A 79 37.00 -37.33 12.62
N GLU A 80 37.58 -36.45 13.42
CA GLU A 80 37.24 -36.19 14.81
C GLU A 80 35.95 -35.38 15.00
N VAL A 81 35.50 -34.66 13.96
CA VAL A 81 34.27 -33.88 13.98
C VAL A 81 33.15 -34.66 13.30
N ALA A 82 31.98 -34.70 13.93
CA ALA A 82 30.80 -35.28 13.29
C ALA A 82 30.27 -34.33 12.20
N VAL A 83 30.43 -34.71 10.94
CA VAL A 83 29.89 -33.95 9.80
C VAL A 83 28.47 -34.42 9.50
N VAL A 84 27.53 -33.47 9.49
CA VAL A 84 26.13 -33.71 9.10
C VAL A 84 25.98 -33.53 7.60
N GLY A 85 25.62 -34.59 6.88
CA GLY A 85 25.35 -34.56 5.44
C GLY A 85 23.96 -34.02 5.10
N SER A 86 23.79 -33.49 3.90
CA SER A 86 22.52 -32.93 3.41
C SER A 86 22.23 -33.35 1.95
N GLY A 87 21.15 -32.85 1.35
CA GLY A 87 20.78 -33.14 -0.04
C GLY A 87 19.85 -34.34 -0.23
N PHE A 88 19.43 -34.97 0.86
CA PHE A 88 18.65 -36.20 0.85
C PHE A 88 17.17 -36.01 0.49
N SER A 89 16.60 -34.83 0.72
CA SER A 89 15.15 -34.62 0.60
C SER A 89 14.59 -34.86 -0.81
N TRP A 90 15.39 -34.69 -1.86
CA TRP A 90 14.95 -34.96 -3.24
C TRP A 90 14.78 -36.46 -3.53
N LEU A 91 15.46 -37.33 -2.78
CA LEU A 91 15.31 -38.79 -2.90
C LEU A 91 13.96 -39.30 -2.37
N ARG A 92 13.14 -38.43 -1.75
CA ARG A 92 11.80 -38.76 -1.22
C ARG A 92 11.85 -40.01 -0.33
N ASN A 93 11.00 -40.99 -0.57
CA ASN A 93 10.95 -42.22 0.23
C ASN A 93 12.22 -43.09 0.11
N LEU A 94 13.16 -42.78 -0.79
CA LEU A 94 14.41 -43.52 -0.95
C LEU A 94 15.55 -42.99 -0.07
N TRP A 95 15.40 -41.81 0.51
CA TRP A 95 16.47 -41.19 1.29
C TRP A 95 16.98 -42.06 2.45
N PRO A 96 16.15 -42.83 3.20
CA PRO A 96 16.64 -43.62 4.33
C PRO A 96 17.65 -44.69 3.92
N TYR A 97 17.45 -45.32 2.76
CA TYR A 97 18.34 -46.35 2.25
C TYR A 97 19.70 -45.77 1.86
N VAL A 98 19.70 -44.63 1.17
CA VAL A 98 20.93 -43.94 0.76
C VAL A 98 21.67 -43.38 1.98
N ALA A 99 20.94 -42.78 2.93
CA ALA A 99 21.47 -42.31 4.20
C ALA A 99 22.14 -43.44 5.00
N SER A 100 21.47 -44.60 5.11
CA SER A 100 22.03 -45.77 5.78
C SER A 100 23.35 -46.26 5.14
N GLY A 101 23.42 -46.27 3.81
CA GLY A 101 24.66 -46.57 3.09
C GLY A 101 25.77 -45.57 3.40
N CYS A 102 25.46 -44.27 3.30
CA CYS A 102 26.43 -43.20 3.56
C CYS A 102 27.00 -43.25 4.98
N LEU A 103 26.18 -43.52 5.99
CA LEU A 103 26.61 -43.66 7.39
C LEU A 103 27.50 -44.89 7.59
N ARG A 104 27.16 -46.01 6.93
CA ARG A 104 27.93 -47.26 7.01
C ARG A 104 29.31 -47.13 6.38
N ASP A 105 29.39 -46.43 5.25
CA ASP A 105 30.63 -46.22 4.49
C ASP A 105 31.50 -45.12 5.09
N GLY A 106 31.08 -44.49 6.20
CA GLY A 106 31.81 -43.38 6.83
C GLY A 106 31.81 -42.09 6.00
N ALA A 107 30.90 -41.96 5.02
CA ALA A 107 30.80 -40.75 4.20
C ALA A 107 30.30 -39.53 4.99
N MET A 108 29.70 -39.74 6.15
CA MET A 108 29.26 -38.73 7.11
C MET A 108 28.95 -39.41 8.44
N ARG A 109 28.92 -38.65 9.54
CA ARG A 109 28.55 -39.19 10.85
C ARG A 109 27.07 -39.01 11.18
N MET A 110 26.41 -38.03 10.57
CA MET A 110 25.00 -37.72 10.76
C MET A 110 24.33 -37.33 9.44
N VAL A 111 23.00 -37.46 9.38
CA VAL A 111 22.20 -37.09 8.21
C VAL A 111 21.19 -36.01 8.58
N GLY A 112 21.26 -34.89 7.88
CA GLY A 112 20.34 -33.77 7.96
C GLY A 112 19.25 -33.87 6.90
N LEU A 113 18.00 -33.81 7.33
CA LEU A 113 16.82 -33.95 6.46
C LEU A 113 16.11 -32.62 6.19
N GLY A 114 16.55 -31.57 6.87
CA GLY A 114 16.12 -30.20 6.67
C GLY A 114 14.61 -30.09 6.61
N ARG A 115 14.12 -29.53 5.50
CA ARG A 115 12.71 -29.18 5.32
C ARG A 115 11.78 -30.38 5.06
N GLN A 116 12.31 -31.60 4.97
CA GLN A 116 11.51 -32.83 5.07
C GLN A 116 10.73 -32.86 6.39
N ALA A 117 11.27 -32.29 7.46
CA ALA A 117 10.60 -32.21 8.75
C ALA A 117 9.31 -31.37 8.71
N PHE A 118 9.18 -30.42 7.78
CA PHE A 118 7.92 -29.69 7.60
C PHE A 118 6.86 -30.56 6.93
N ALA A 119 7.24 -31.34 5.92
CA ALA A 119 6.31 -32.23 5.23
C ALA A 119 5.91 -33.44 6.07
N TYR A 120 6.81 -33.90 6.95
CA TYR A 120 6.64 -35.17 7.66
C TYR A 120 7.29 -35.15 9.05
N PRO A 121 6.80 -34.36 10.01
CA PRO A 121 7.46 -34.21 11.32
C PRO A 121 7.74 -35.55 12.05
N GLY A 122 6.85 -36.54 11.89
CA GLY A 122 6.95 -37.85 12.52
C GLY A 122 7.79 -38.91 11.79
N PHE A 123 8.48 -38.57 10.70
CA PHE A 123 9.14 -39.57 9.83
C PHE A 123 10.12 -40.48 10.59
N ALA A 124 10.79 -39.98 11.63
CA ALA A 124 11.79 -40.74 12.37
C ALA A 124 11.17 -41.88 13.18
N ASN A 125 10.08 -41.58 13.91
CA ASN A 125 9.34 -42.57 14.68
C ASN A 125 8.79 -43.65 13.76
N GLU A 126 8.23 -43.27 12.62
CA GLU A 126 7.63 -44.23 11.69
C GLU A 126 8.68 -45.13 11.02
N ILE A 127 9.87 -44.61 10.68
CA ILE A 127 10.97 -45.44 10.22
C ILE A 127 11.38 -46.45 11.30
N ILE A 128 11.46 -46.04 12.56
CA ILE A 128 11.84 -46.91 13.68
C ILE A 128 10.80 -48.03 13.87
N GLU A 129 9.52 -47.69 13.79
CA GLU A 129 8.41 -48.63 14.02
C GLU A 129 8.17 -49.57 12.84
N THR A 130 8.26 -49.06 11.61
CA THR A 130 7.78 -49.77 10.41
C THR A 130 8.90 -50.16 9.43
N GLY A 131 10.11 -49.63 9.62
CA GLY A 131 11.24 -49.83 8.72
C GLY A 131 11.12 -49.12 7.36
N ARG A 132 10.11 -48.27 7.16
CA ARG A 132 9.87 -47.55 5.90
C ARG A 132 9.23 -46.17 6.11
N LEU A 133 9.15 -45.38 5.04
CA LEU A 133 8.45 -44.10 5.01
C LEU A 133 7.11 -44.21 4.27
N GLU A 134 6.09 -43.51 4.75
CA GLU A 134 4.87 -43.27 3.97
C GLU A 134 5.17 -42.31 2.81
N ARG A 135 4.95 -42.80 1.58
CA ARG A 135 5.27 -42.06 0.35
C ARG A 135 4.48 -40.75 0.28
N ARG A 136 3.22 -40.77 0.73
CA ARG A 136 2.32 -39.61 0.66
C ARG A 136 2.77 -38.43 1.51
N HIS A 137 3.58 -38.64 2.55
CA HIS A 137 4.05 -37.56 3.42
C HIS A 137 5.43 -37.05 3.03
N THR A 138 6.10 -37.66 2.04
CA THR A 138 7.45 -37.26 1.67
C THR A 138 7.49 -35.91 0.96
N CYS A 139 8.54 -35.12 1.23
CA CYS A 139 8.77 -33.85 0.56
C CYS A 139 8.83 -34.07 -0.96
N ILE A 140 7.99 -33.35 -1.69
CA ILE A 140 7.94 -33.46 -3.15
C ILE A 140 9.04 -32.64 -3.84
N GLY A 141 9.86 -31.88 -3.10
CA GLY A 141 10.93 -31.07 -3.68
C GLY A 141 10.48 -29.82 -4.43
N CYS A 142 9.25 -29.32 -4.17
CA CYS A 142 8.68 -28.15 -4.87
C CYS A 142 9.28 -26.80 -4.44
N SER A 143 10.11 -26.76 -3.41
CA SER A 143 10.74 -25.54 -2.88
C SER A 143 9.76 -24.42 -2.43
N GLY A 144 8.46 -24.71 -2.26
CA GLY A 144 7.48 -23.72 -1.81
C GLY A 144 7.86 -23.09 -0.47
N CYS A 145 8.33 -23.89 0.49
CA CYS A 145 8.88 -23.42 1.76
C CYS A 145 10.07 -22.45 1.62
N THR A 146 10.83 -22.54 0.52
CA THR A 146 11.96 -21.65 0.20
C THR A 146 11.45 -20.37 -0.42
N GLN A 147 10.52 -20.49 -1.35
CA GLN A 147 9.93 -19.35 -2.04
C GLN A 147 9.19 -18.43 -1.05
N ILE A 148 8.42 -18.96 -0.10
CA ILE A 148 7.75 -18.12 0.92
C ILE A 148 8.74 -17.19 1.62
N MET A 149 9.89 -17.71 2.06
CA MET A 149 10.89 -16.92 2.77
C MET A 149 11.51 -15.84 1.88
N ARG A 150 11.69 -16.12 0.59
CA ARG A 150 12.21 -15.14 -0.39
C ARG A 150 11.22 -14.02 -0.64
N ASP A 151 9.94 -14.36 -0.58
CA ASP A 151 8.85 -13.40 -0.70
C ASP A 151 8.48 -12.74 0.64
N GLY A 152 9.31 -12.92 1.69
CA GLY A 152 9.16 -12.26 2.99
C GLY A 152 8.17 -12.90 3.97
N GLY A 153 7.59 -14.06 3.64
CA GLY A 153 6.68 -14.79 4.51
C GLY A 153 7.38 -15.81 5.43
N THR A 154 6.63 -16.36 6.38
CA THR A 154 7.11 -17.40 7.31
C THR A 154 7.15 -18.79 6.64
N THR A 155 8.25 -19.54 6.81
CA THR A 155 8.43 -20.85 6.18
C THR A 155 7.50 -21.93 6.74
N GLY A 156 7.09 -22.85 5.87
CA GLY A 156 6.36 -24.08 6.21
C GLY A 156 6.03 -24.90 4.97
N CYS A 157 5.33 -26.02 5.14
CA CYS A 157 5.05 -26.93 4.03
C CYS A 157 3.81 -26.53 3.24
N VAL A 158 3.98 -25.75 2.17
CA VAL A 158 2.85 -25.27 1.34
C VAL A 158 1.87 -26.38 0.89
N PRO A 159 2.34 -27.56 0.39
CA PRO A 159 1.41 -28.57 -0.10
C PRO A 159 0.68 -29.35 1.01
N PHE A 160 1.35 -29.61 2.14
CA PHE A 160 0.81 -30.46 3.20
C PHE A 160 0.07 -29.68 4.29
N ASP A 161 0.44 -28.40 4.48
CA ASP A 161 -0.16 -27.48 5.45
C ASP A 161 -0.79 -26.28 4.71
N SER A 162 -1.49 -26.56 3.60
CA SER A 162 -1.95 -25.53 2.65
C SER A 162 -2.96 -24.53 3.23
N GLU A 163 -3.71 -24.92 4.26
CA GLU A 163 -4.64 -24.02 4.94
C GLU A 163 -3.90 -22.88 5.65
N VAL A 164 -2.72 -23.17 6.20
CA VAL A 164 -1.88 -22.19 6.91
C VAL A 164 -0.94 -21.49 5.94
N TYR A 165 -0.16 -22.25 5.17
CA TYR A 165 0.92 -21.69 4.35
C TYR A 165 0.52 -21.38 2.91
N GLY A 166 -0.62 -21.88 2.43
CA GLY A 166 -1.14 -21.53 1.11
C GLY A 166 -1.47 -20.04 0.98
N PRO A 167 -2.20 -19.42 1.92
CA PRO A 167 -2.43 -17.97 1.94
C PRO A 167 -1.12 -17.17 2.00
N VAL A 168 -0.17 -17.56 2.86
CA VAL A 168 1.13 -16.89 3.01
C VAL A 168 1.94 -16.98 1.71
N TYR A 169 2.00 -18.16 1.10
CA TYR A 169 2.65 -18.36 -0.20
C TYR A 169 2.04 -17.46 -1.27
N ARG A 170 0.71 -17.50 -1.44
CA ARG A 170 0.02 -16.67 -2.45
C ARG A 170 0.24 -15.19 -2.20
N ALA A 171 0.19 -14.73 -0.95
CA ALA A 171 0.44 -13.34 -0.60
C ALA A 171 1.85 -12.89 -0.98
N GLY A 172 2.88 -13.68 -0.64
CA GLY A 172 4.27 -13.39 -1.03
C GLY A 172 4.47 -13.37 -2.55
N ARG A 173 3.84 -14.30 -3.28
CA ARG A 173 3.92 -14.35 -4.74
C ARG A 173 3.33 -13.13 -5.45
N ARG A 174 2.41 -12.39 -4.82
CA ARG A 174 1.74 -11.23 -5.46
C ARG A 174 2.71 -10.14 -5.92
N SER A 175 3.88 -10.03 -5.32
CA SER A 175 4.93 -9.09 -5.73
C SER A 175 5.98 -9.68 -6.67
N GLY A 176 5.90 -10.96 -7.02
CA GLY A 176 6.82 -11.58 -7.98
C GLY A 176 6.59 -11.06 -9.40
N LEU A 177 7.67 -10.73 -10.11
CA LEU A 177 7.57 -10.17 -11.47
C LEU A 177 6.82 -11.10 -12.44
N ASP A 178 7.06 -12.40 -12.37
CA ASP A 178 6.35 -13.42 -13.14
C ASP A 178 4.85 -13.44 -12.86
N TYR A 179 4.44 -13.37 -11.58
CA TYR A 179 3.03 -13.30 -11.20
C TYR A 179 2.41 -12.00 -11.72
N VAL A 180 3.08 -10.88 -11.50
CA VAL A 180 2.65 -9.56 -11.96
C VAL A 180 2.50 -9.53 -13.47
N LYS A 181 3.47 -10.06 -14.23
CA LYS A 181 3.39 -10.16 -15.69
C LYS A 181 2.28 -11.10 -16.15
N ALA A 182 2.08 -12.23 -15.46
CA ALA A 182 0.99 -13.16 -15.77
C ALA A 182 -0.39 -12.52 -15.51
N GLN A 183 -0.53 -11.75 -14.43
CA GLN A 183 -1.76 -11.00 -14.16
C GLN A 183 -1.98 -9.86 -15.15
N ALA A 184 -0.90 -9.15 -15.52
CA ALA A 184 -0.95 -8.08 -16.52
C ALA A 184 -1.35 -8.63 -17.91
N ALA A 185 -0.86 -9.82 -18.27
CA ALA A 185 -1.19 -10.49 -19.53
C ALA A 185 -2.66 -10.91 -19.66
N ARG A 186 -3.44 -10.86 -18.58
CA ARG A 186 -4.91 -11.05 -18.63
C ARG A 186 -5.64 -9.83 -19.19
N CYS A 187 -4.99 -8.67 -19.22
CA CYS A 187 -5.55 -7.48 -19.85
C CYS A 187 -5.83 -7.76 -21.33
N ARG A 188 -7.03 -7.40 -21.79
CA ARG A 188 -7.46 -7.62 -23.18
C ARG A 188 -7.09 -6.49 -24.14
N ASP A 189 -6.43 -5.45 -23.64
CA ASP A 189 -6.15 -4.24 -24.41
C ASP A 189 -7.41 -3.71 -25.12
N CYS A 190 -8.46 -3.45 -24.32
CA CYS A 190 -9.78 -3.10 -24.84
C CYS A 190 -9.73 -1.77 -25.61
N PHE A 191 -10.34 -1.74 -26.80
CA PHE A 191 -10.44 -0.52 -27.62
C PHE A 191 -11.12 0.63 -26.87
N ASP A 192 -12.27 0.35 -26.21
CA ASP A 192 -12.98 1.27 -25.31
C ASP A 192 -12.87 0.75 -23.86
N PRO A 193 -11.82 1.11 -23.12
CA PRO A 193 -11.52 0.50 -21.83
C PRO A 193 -12.40 1.08 -20.71
N THR A 194 -13.44 0.34 -20.32
CA THR A 194 -14.33 0.68 -19.20
C THR A 194 -13.61 0.86 -17.86
N CYS A 195 -12.46 0.21 -17.66
CA CYS A 195 -11.63 0.41 -16.48
C CYS A 195 -11.06 1.84 -16.40
N ARG A 196 -10.76 2.47 -17.54
CA ARG A 196 -10.29 3.86 -17.63
C ARG A 196 -11.41 4.82 -17.23
N ASP A 197 -12.63 4.58 -17.72
CA ASP A 197 -13.81 5.37 -17.34
C ASP A 197 -14.14 5.23 -15.85
N GLY A 198 -13.86 4.06 -15.28
CA GLY A 198 -13.98 3.80 -13.85
C GLY A 198 -12.90 4.44 -12.98
N CYS A 199 -11.83 4.98 -13.57
CA CYS A 199 -10.76 5.67 -12.86
C CYS A 199 -11.02 7.18 -12.87
N PRO A 200 -11.19 7.85 -11.71
CA PRO A 200 -11.41 9.29 -11.66
C PRO A 200 -10.33 10.13 -12.34
N ALA A 201 -9.08 9.66 -12.27
CA ALA A 201 -7.93 10.30 -12.92
C ALA A 201 -7.84 10.00 -14.43
N GLY A 202 -8.64 9.07 -14.95
CA GLY A 202 -8.64 8.72 -16.38
C GLY A 202 -7.35 8.04 -16.86
N VAL A 203 -6.66 7.34 -15.95
CA VAL A 203 -5.40 6.61 -16.21
C VAL A 203 -5.56 5.68 -17.42
N ASP A 204 -4.58 5.68 -18.31
CA ASP A 204 -4.48 4.71 -19.40
C ASP A 204 -4.09 3.33 -18.86
N ILE A 205 -5.09 2.64 -18.30
CA ILE A 205 -4.92 1.34 -17.66
C ILE A 205 -4.44 0.28 -18.67
N PRO A 206 -5.06 0.10 -19.85
CA PRO A 206 -4.54 -0.85 -20.84
C PRO A 206 -3.10 -0.54 -21.23
N GLY A 207 -2.75 0.73 -21.44
CA GLY A 207 -1.40 1.14 -21.82
C GLY A 207 -0.35 0.75 -20.79
N PHE A 208 -0.53 1.11 -19.52
CA PHE A 208 0.48 0.77 -18.49
C PHE A 208 0.53 -0.74 -18.24
N VAL A 209 -0.63 -1.42 -18.19
CA VAL A 209 -0.68 -2.86 -17.94
C VAL A 209 -0.02 -3.65 -19.07
N THR A 210 -0.22 -3.24 -20.33
CA THR A 210 0.42 -3.88 -21.48
C THR A 210 1.93 -3.63 -21.50
N ALA A 211 2.39 -2.43 -21.16
CA ALA A 211 3.82 -2.14 -20.99
C ALA A 211 4.45 -3.01 -19.90
N LEU A 212 3.76 -3.17 -18.76
CA LEU A 212 4.19 -4.07 -17.68
C LEU A 212 4.24 -5.53 -18.12
N ALA A 213 3.23 -6.01 -18.86
CA ALA A 213 3.21 -7.37 -19.41
C ALA A 213 4.38 -7.62 -20.37
N ALA A 214 4.78 -6.60 -21.15
CA ALA A 214 5.96 -6.64 -22.02
C ALA A 214 7.29 -6.60 -21.24
N GLY A 215 7.26 -6.24 -19.94
CA GLY A 215 8.44 -6.09 -19.09
C GLY A 215 9.05 -4.69 -19.09
N ASP A 216 8.42 -3.71 -19.74
CA ASP A 216 8.85 -2.31 -19.73
C ASP A 216 8.22 -1.55 -18.55
N ILE A 217 8.79 -1.78 -17.37
CA ILE A 217 8.29 -1.23 -16.11
C ILE A 217 8.44 0.30 -16.08
N ARG A 218 9.50 0.84 -16.68
CA ARG A 218 9.72 2.30 -16.74
C ARG A 218 8.64 2.95 -17.58
N ARG A 219 8.38 2.44 -18.78
CA ARG A 219 7.31 2.96 -19.63
C ARG A 219 5.94 2.85 -18.96
N SER A 220 5.69 1.73 -18.28
CA SER A 220 4.47 1.55 -17.49
C SER A 220 4.31 2.67 -16.44
N TYR A 221 5.37 3.03 -15.72
CA TYR A 221 5.32 4.12 -14.73
C TYR A 221 5.07 5.49 -15.37
N GLU A 222 5.74 5.76 -16.49
CA GLU A 222 5.55 7.01 -17.25
C GLU A 222 4.12 7.18 -17.78
N ILE A 223 3.45 6.08 -18.14
CA ILE A 223 2.03 6.10 -18.54
C ILE A 223 1.14 6.45 -17.35
N LEU A 224 1.36 5.83 -16.17
CA LEU A 224 0.59 6.15 -14.95
C LEU A 224 0.66 7.65 -14.63
N ARG A 225 1.86 8.23 -14.72
CA ARG A 225 2.10 9.64 -14.37
C ARG A 225 1.50 10.68 -15.32
N GLN A 226 1.11 10.29 -16.52
CA GLN A 226 0.48 11.21 -17.48
C GLN A 226 -0.86 11.76 -16.98
N SER A 227 -1.60 10.96 -16.21
CA SER A 227 -2.95 11.32 -15.75
C SER A 227 -3.10 11.26 -14.23
N ASN A 228 -2.07 10.82 -13.51
CA ASN A 228 -2.05 10.76 -12.06
C ASN A 228 -0.74 11.34 -11.54
N ALA A 229 -0.81 12.50 -10.88
CA ALA A 229 0.36 13.13 -10.28
C ALA A 229 0.84 12.42 -9.00
N LEU A 230 -0.02 11.64 -8.35
CA LEU A 230 0.28 10.88 -7.13
C LEU A 230 -0.04 9.37 -7.32
N PRO A 231 0.61 8.71 -8.31
CA PRO A 231 0.32 7.31 -8.62
C PRO A 231 0.66 6.37 -7.48
N GLU A 232 1.63 6.69 -6.63
CA GLU A 232 2.05 5.84 -5.53
C GLU A 232 1.02 5.86 -4.41
N MET A 233 0.65 7.02 -3.85
CA MET A 233 -0.45 7.14 -2.87
C MET A 233 -1.71 6.43 -3.37
N CYS A 234 -2.10 6.67 -4.62
CA CYS A 234 -3.25 6.01 -5.25
C CYS A 234 -3.11 4.49 -5.28
N ALA A 235 -1.91 3.95 -5.49
CA ALA A 235 -1.68 2.50 -5.51
C ALA A 235 -1.94 1.83 -4.15
N TYR A 236 -1.89 2.60 -3.07
CA TYR A 236 -2.14 2.13 -1.71
C TYR A 236 -3.59 2.34 -1.27
N VAL A 237 -4.21 3.46 -1.65
CA VAL A 237 -5.49 3.89 -1.05
C VAL A 237 -6.68 3.88 -2.00
N CYS A 238 -6.48 3.68 -3.31
CA CYS A 238 -7.61 3.65 -4.25
C CYS A 238 -8.55 2.46 -3.97
N PRO A 239 -9.87 2.67 -4.00
CA PRO A 239 -10.85 1.60 -3.85
C PRO A 239 -11.17 0.97 -5.20
N ALA A 240 -10.18 0.29 -5.77
CA ALA A 240 -10.27 -0.26 -7.11
C ALA A 240 -11.48 -1.20 -7.29
N GLU A 241 -11.89 -1.90 -6.24
CA GLU A 241 -13.05 -2.80 -6.18
C GLU A 241 -14.40 -2.12 -6.43
N VAL A 242 -14.49 -0.80 -6.30
CA VAL A 242 -15.68 0.00 -6.69
C VAL A 242 -15.36 1.01 -7.80
N GLN A 243 -14.14 1.00 -8.33
CA GLN A 243 -13.65 1.88 -9.38
C GLN A 243 -13.17 1.06 -10.59
N CYS A 244 -11.88 1.19 -10.96
CA CYS A 244 -11.32 0.64 -12.18
C CYS A 244 -11.44 -0.89 -12.29
N GLN A 245 -11.24 -1.64 -11.19
CA GLN A 245 -11.38 -3.11 -11.19
C GLN A 245 -12.85 -3.52 -11.27
N ALA A 246 -13.74 -2.79 -10.60
CA ALA A 246 -15.19 -3.02 -10.70
C ALA A 246 -15.69 -2.93 -12.14
N LYS A 247 -15.11 -2.01 -12.91
CA LYS A 247 -15.45 -1.76 -14.32
C LYS A 247 -14.66 -2.60 -15.30
N CYS A 248 -13.69 -3.40 -14.87
CA CYS A 248 -12.91 -4.25 -15.77
C CYS A 248 -13.80 -5.34 -16.39
N ILE A 249 -13.69 -5.56 -17.70
CA ILE A 249 -14.50 -6.59 -18.39
C ILE A 249 -14.22 -8.01 -17.89
N GLU A 250 -13.00 -8.29 -17.40
CA GLU A 250 -12.66 -9.58 -16.79
C GLU A 250 -13.47 -9.87 -15.53
N ASN A 251 -13.89 -8.83 -14.79
CA ASN A 251 -14.81 -8.97 -13.67
C ASN A 251 -16.16 -9.55 -14.13
N VAL A 252 -16.64 -9.11 -15.30
CA VAL A 252 -17.91 -9.58 -15.88
C VAL A 252 -17.79 -11.02 -16.35
N PHE A 253 -16.68 -11.39 -16.99
CA PHE A 253 -16.52 -12.72 -17.57
C PHE A 253 -16.19 -13.80 -16.55
N SER A 254 -15.37 -13.49 -15.55
CA SER A 254 -14.79 -14.49 -14.64
C SER A 254 -15.06 -14.22 -13.16
N GLY A 255 -15.61 -13.06 -12.81
CA GLY A 255 -15.68 -12.61 -11.42
C GLY A 255 -14.32 -12.25 -10.82
N ASP A 256 -13.27 -12.21 -11.64
CA ASP A 256 -11.90 -11.93 -11.22
C ASP A 256 -11.30 -10.86 -12.16
N PRO A 257 -11.33 -9.58 -11.79
CA PRO A 257 -10.76 -8.51 -12.61
C PRO A 257 -9.24 -8.62 -12.72
N VAL A 258 -8.66 -7.95 -13.72
CA VAL A 258 -7.22 -7.65 -13.70
C VAL A 258 -6.92 -6.89 -12.39
N PRO A 259 -5.91 -7.29 -11.59
CA PRO A 259 -5.61 -6.68 -10.29
C PRO A 259 -4.87 -5.33 -10.46
N ILE A 260 -5.57 -4.35 -11.05
CA ILE A 260 -5.02 -3.07 -11.52
C ILE A 260 -4.27 -2.33 -10.42
N ARG A 261 -4.82 -2.27 -9.19
CA ARG A 261 -4.18 -1.58 -8.06
C ARG A 261 -2.88 -2.27 -7.65
N GLU A 262 -2.86 -3.60 -7.59
CA GLU A 262 -1.66 -4.37 -7.27
C GLU A 262 -0.58 -4.21 -8.34
N LEU A 263 -0.96 -4.20 -9.63
CA LEU A 263 -0.05 -3.94 -10.74
C LEU A 263 0.53 -2.52 -10.66
N GLN A 264 -0.31 -1.52 -10.41
CA GLN A 264 0.12 -0.13 -10.19
C GLN A 264 1.10 -0.04 -9.01
N LYS A 265 0.80 -0.70 -7.89
CA LYS A 265 1.67 -0.74 -6.71
C LYS A 265 3.03 -1.36 -7.02
N TYR A 266 3.06 -2.44 -7.79
CA TYR A 266 4.32 -3.04 -8.23
C TYR A 266 5.16 -2.06 -9.06
N VAL A 267 4.53 -1.41 -10.06
CA VAL A 267 5.20 -0.45 -10.95
C VAL A 267 5.75 0.74 -10.17
N CYS A 268 4.94 1.33 -9.29
CA CYS A 268 5.33 2.43 -8.41
C CYS A 268 6.53 2.08 -7.53
N ARG A 269 6.50 0.91 -6.87
CA ARG A 269 7.63 0.46 -6.02
C ARG A 269 8.90 0.25 -6.84
N ALA A 270 8.78 -0.36 -8.02
CA ALA A 270 9.92 -0.56 -8.92
C ALA A 270 10.51 0.77 -9.40
N ALA A 271 9.66 1.77 -9.70
CA ALA A 271 10.09 3.11 -10.06
C ALA A 271 10.85 3.80 -8.90
N ARG A 272 10.34 3.69 -7.67
CA ARG A 272 10.99 4.25 -6.47
C ARG A 272 12.36 3.64 -6.23
N ILE A 273 12.46 2.30 -6.24
CA ILE A 273 13.73 1.57 -6.06
C ILE A 273 14.74 1.94 -7.15
N SER A 274 14.26 2.18 -8.37
CA SER A 274 15.12 2.52 -9.51
C SER A 274 15.43 4.02 -9.62
N GLY A 275 14.87 4.86 -8.74
CA GLY A 275 15.09 6.31 -8.72
C GLY A 275 14.37 7.08 -9.83
N TRP A 276 13.33 6.50 -10.47
CA TRP A 276 12.60 7.16 -11.58
C TRP A 276 11.54 8.15 -11.10
N THR A 277 11.21 8.14 -9.81
CA THR A 277 10.09 8.92 -9.25
C THR A 277 10.35 10.42 -9.28
N ALA A 278 11.61 10.83 -9.04
CA ALA A 278 12.08 12.20 -9.14
C ALA A 278 12.36 12.68 -10.59
N ASP A 279 12.34 11.79 -11.58
CA ASP A 279 12.52 12.16 -12.98
C ASP A 279 11.19 12.68 -13.55
N TRP A 280 11.03 14.01 -13.64
CA TRP A 280 9.88 14.65 -14.30
C TRP A 280 10.11 14.93 -15.80
N SER A 281 11.28 14.58 -16.34
CA SER A 281 11.62 14.87 -17.74
C SER A 281 10.83 14.02 -18.75
N SER A 282 10.36 12.84 -18.31
CA SER A 282 9.65 11.86 -19.13
C SER A 282 8.13 11.99 -19.13
N VAL A 283 7.54 12.82 -18.24
CA VAL A 283 6.11 13.16 -18.35
C VAL A 283 5.95 14.02 -19.59
N PRO A 284 5.14 13.60 -20.58
CA PRO A 284 4.89 14.40 -21.77
C PRO A 284 4.42 15.78 -21.35
N ARG A 285 5.28 16.78 -21.54
CA ARG A 285 4.88 18.18 -21.56
C ARG A 285 3.93 18.28 -22.73
N ASN A 286 2.62 18.26 -22.47
CA ASN A 286 1.62 18.38 -23.52
C ASN A 286 1.70 19.82 -24.06
N THR A 287 2.64 20.04 -24.98
CA THR A 287 2.81 21.25 -25.78
C THR A 287 2.18 21.08 -27.16
N ASN A 288 1.18 20.21 -27.32
CA ASN A 288 0.45 20.11 -28.57
C ASN A 288 -0.34 21.40 -28.79
N GLY A 289 0.35 22.33 -29.45
CA GLY A 289 -0.03 23.71 -29.66
C GLY A 289 1.14 24.69 -29.87
N CYS A 290 2.42 24.31 -29.93
CA CYS A 290 3.43 25.05 -30.71
C CYS A 290 4.77 24.28 -30.73
N GLY A 291 5.23 23.90 -31.91
CA GLY A 291 6.53 23.26 -32.07
C GLY A 291 7.68 24.22 -31.79
N THR A 292 8.69 23.76 -31.06
CA THR A 292 10.11 24.00 -31.39
C THR A 292 10.98 22.98 -30.67
N THR A 293 12.05 22.62 -31.36
CA THR A 293 12.95 21.49 -31.18
C THR A 293 13.72 21.46 -29.86
N LEU A 294 13.81 20.24 -29.31
CA LEU A 294 14.66 19.80 -28.20
C LEU A 294 16.12 20.28 -28.33
N ARG A 295 16.64 20.85 -27.24
CA ARG A 295 18.04 20.65 -26.81
C ARG A 295 18.06 20.36 -25.31
N SER A 296 18.65 19.22 -24.94
CA SER A 296 19.21 18.98 -23.59
C SER A 296 20.41 19.90 -23.35
N PRO A 297 20.72 20.19 -22.08
CA PRO A 297 21.89 19.53 -21.49
C PRO A 297 21.70 19.08 -20.03
N THR A 298 22.54 18.10 -19.67
CA THR A 298 22.81 17.45 -18.38
C THR A 298 23.14 18.45 -17.24
N PRO A 299 23.02 18.06 -15.95
CA PRO A 299 23.09 18.97 -14.82
C PRO A 299 24.54 19.25 -14.37
N ALA A 300 24.87 20.53 -14.18
CA ALA A 300 26.01 20.95 -13.38
C ALA A 300 25.52 21.50 -12.04
N ALA A 301 26.24 21.17 -10.96
CA ALA A 301 25.93 21.55 -9.57
C ALA A 301 25.82 23.08 -9.37
N PRO A 302 25.00 23.56 -8.42
CA PRO A 302 24.80 24.99 -8.21
C PRO A 302 25.97 25.60 -7.42
N SER A 303 26.66 26.56 -8.02
CA SER A 303 27.43 27.57 -7.29
C SER A 303 26.61 28.86 -7.22
N SER A 304 26.43 29.35 -5.99
CA SER A 304 26.13 30.74 -5.61
C SER A 304 24.94 31.44 -6.29
N ALA A 305 23.85 31.54 -5.52
CA ALA A 305 22.99 32.72 -5.38
C ALA A 305 22.94 33.74 -6.54
N GLU A 306 22.13 33.45 -7.55
CA GLU A 306 21.40 34.46 -8.34
C GLU A 306 19.99 33.93 -8.60
N HIS A 307 18.97 34.67 -8.14
CA HIS A 307 17.57 34.41 -8.46
C HIS A 307 17.37 34.57 -9.97
N VAL A 308 17.34 33.46 -10.70
CA VAL A 308 16.85 33.46 -12.09
C VAL A 308 15.33 33.63 -12.02
N SER A 309 14.86 34.84 -12.30
CA SER A 309 13.44 35.13 -12.52
C SER A 309 12.96 34.37 -13.77
N ARG A 310 12.37 33.18 -13.57
CA ARG A 310 11.58 32.53 -14.62
C ARG A 310 10.33 33.38 -14.85
N GLY A 311 10.29 34.13 -15.94
CA GLY A 311 9.17 35.03 -16.30
C GLY A 311 7.88 34.30 -16.69
N GLY A 312 7.33 33.49 -15.78
CA GLY A 312 6.04 32.82 -15.93
C GLY A 312 4.98 33.42 -15.00
N SER A 313 3.71 33.26 -15.34
CA SER A 313 2.59 33.67 -14.48
C SER A 313 2.68 32.99 -13.11
N ARG A 314 2.37 33.76 -12.07
CA ARG A 314 2.49 33.37 -10.67
C ARG A 314 1.17 32.82 -10.16
N VAL A 315 1.17 31.59 -9.65
CA VAL A 315 -0.05 30.92 -9.16
C VAL A 315 0.09 30.55 -7.69
N ALA A 316 -0.91 30.90 -6.88
CA ALA A 316 -1.00 30.45 -5.50
C ALA A 316 -1.85 29.17 -5.40
N VAL A 317 -1.34 28.16 -4.69
CA VAL A 317 -2.03 26.91 -4.37
C VAL A 317 -2.21 26.84 -2.86
N LEU A 318 -3.44 26.89 -2.37
CA LEU A 318 -3.74 26.91 -0.93
C LEU A 318 -4.07 25.49 -0.46
N GLY A 319 -3.19 24.90 0.34
CA GLY A 319 -3.26 23.52 0.84
C GLY A 319 -2.32 22.56 0.09
N ALA A 320 -1.57 21.74 0.83
CA ALA A 320 -0.65 20.75 0.29
C ALA A 320 -1.20 19.31 0.34
N GLY A 321 -2.53 19.14 0.31
CA GLY A 321 -3.16 17.83 0.12
C GLY A 321 -3.08 17.33 -1.33
N PRO A 322 -3.63 16.14 -1.63
CA PRO A 322 -3.50 15.52 -2.95
C PRO A 322 -3.93 16.41 -4.13
N ALA A 323 -5.01 17.18 -3.98
CA ALA A 323 -5.46 18.12 -5.01
C ALA A 323 -4.47 19.28 -5.21
N GLY A 324 -3.93 19.84 -4.13
CA GLY A 324 -2.95 20.92 -4.18
C GLY A 324 -1.63 20.47 -4.81
N LEU A 325 -1.09 19.32 -4.38
CA LEU A 325 0.12 18.74 -4.94
C LEU A 325 -0.03 18.42 -6.44
N ALA A 326 -1.16 17.85 -6.84
CA ALA A 326 -1.45 17.54 -8.23
C ALA A 326 -1.59 18.80 -9.10
N CYS A 327 -2.25 19.85 -8.57
CA CYS A 327 -2.40 21.13 -9.24
C CYS A 327 -1.03 21.83 -9.40
N ALA A 328 -0.27 21.90 -8.30
CA ALA A 328 1.01 22.59 -8.25
C ALA A 328 2.05 21.98 -9.21
N SER A 329 2.25 20.65 -9.14
CA SER A 329 3.17 19.94 -10.03
C SER A 329 2.78 20.06 -11.49
N SER A 330 1.47 19.99 -11.80
CA SER A 330 0.97 20.13 -13.17
C SER A 330 1.23 21.54 -13.72
N LEU A 331 1.00 22.59 -12.92
CA LEU A 331 1.25 23.98 -13.32
C LEU A 331 2.75 24.25 -13.48
N ALA A 332 3.59 23.75 -12.56
CA ALA A 332 5.04 23.87 -12.67
C ALA A 332 5.56 23.20 -13.95
N ALA A 333 5.04 22.02 -14.29
CA ALA A 333 5.38 21.32 -15.54
C ALA A 333 4.94 22.09 -16.81
N MET A 334 3.94 22.96 -16.69
CA MET A 334 3.48 23.87 -17.76
C MET A 334 4.25 25.21 -17.78
N GLY A 335 5.19 25.43 -16.86
CA GLY A 335 6.08 26.58 -16.83
C GLY A 335 5.61 27.74 -15.94
N CYS A 336 4.59 27.56 -15.10
CA CYS A 336 4.14 28.58 -14.15
C CYS A 336 5.07 28.66 -12.93
N GLU A 337 5.16 29.84 -12.33
CA GLU A 337 5.79 30.04 -11.01
C GLU A 337 4.75 29.71 -9.93
N VAL A 338 4.92 28.58 -9.24
CA VAL A 338 3.90 28.06 -8.31
C VAL A 338 4.33 28.23 -6.85
N HIS A 339 3.43 28.77 -6.04
CA HIS A 339 3.58 28.92 -4.60
C HIS A 339 2.51 28.13 -3.86
N VAL A 340 2.92 27.09 -3.12
CA VAL A 340 2.05 26.30 -2.25
C VAL A 340 2.07 26.90 -0.84
N PHE A 341 0.89 27.09 -0.27
CA PHE A 341 0.68 27.62 1.07
C PHE A 341 0.08 26.53 1.96
N GLU A 342 0.87 26.01 2.90
CA GLU A 342 0.51 24.94 3.83
C GLU A 342 0.80 25.32 5.29
N PRO A 343 -0.23 25.62 6.10
CA PRO A 343 -0.03 26.08 7.48
C PRO A 343 0.50 25.01 8.44
N ARG A 344 0.33 23.71 8.15
CA ARG A 344 0.76 22.61 9.05
C ARG A 344 2.21 22.19 8.86
N GLY A 345 2.91 22.75 7.87
CA GLY A 345 4.33 22.45 7.62
C GLY A 345 4.62 21.03 7.14
N ALA A 346 3.60 20.27 6.71
CA ALA A 346 3.72 18.90 6.19
C ALA A 346 2.89 18.74 4.92
N LEU A 347 3.40 17.98 3.96
CA LEU A 347 2.75 17.73 2.66
C LEU A 347 1.82 16.50 2.74
N GLY A 348 0.99 16.32 1.71
CA GLY A 348 0.13 15.14 1.54
C GLY A 348 -1.22 15.21 2.25
N GLY A 349 -1.43 16.21 3.12
CA GLY A 349 -2.71 16.47 3.79
C GLY A 349 -3.24 15.25 4.56
N VAL A 350 -4.58 15.10 4.63
CA VAL A 350 -5.24 13.98 5.33
C VAL A 350 -4.77 12.60 4.85
N ALA A 351 -4.42 12.47 3.56
CA ALA A 351 -3.92 11.20 3.03
C ALA A 351 -2.62 10.78 3.73
N ALA A 352 -1.66 11.70 3.87
CA ALA A 352 -0.41 11.43 4.56
C ALA A 352 -0.57 11.44 6.09
N SER A 353 -1.39 12.33 6.67
CA SER A 353 -1.47 12.54 8.12
C SER A 353 -2.38 11.56 8.86
N ALA A 354 -3.47 11.08 8.24
CA ALA A 354 -4.53 10.37 8.96
C ALA A 354 -4.79 8.94 8.46
N ILE A 355 -4.55 8.63 7.19
CA ILE A 355 -4.74 7.26 6.70
C ILE A 355 -3.74 6.35 7.44
N PRO A 356 -4.18 5.26 8.10
CA PRO A 356 -3.28 4.42 8.91
C PRO A 356 -2.13 3.79 8.10
N ASP A 357 -0.99 3.56 8.76
CA ASP A 357 0.22 2.98 8.14
C ASP A 357 -0.01 1.58 7.53
N ARG A 358 -0.97 0.81 8.04
CA ARG A 358 -1.36 -0.47 7.43
C ARG A 358 -1.87 -0.30 5.99
N ARG A 359 -2.36 0.88 5.64
CA ARG A 359 -2.88 1.24 4.31
C ARG A 359 -1.88 2.07 3.53
N LEU A 360 -1.40 3.17 4.11
CA LEU A 360 -0.48 4.11 3.48
C LEU A 360 0.58 4.57 4.50
N LEU A 361 1.80 4.07 4.32
CA LEU A 361 2.94 4.45 5.15
C LEU A 361 3.21 5.95 5.01
N ARG A 362 3.42 6.62 6.15
CA ARG A 362 3.77 8.04 6.18
C ARG A 362 4.97 8.37 5.29
N ASP A 363 6.07 7.63 5.45
CA ASP A 363 7.32 7.90 4.74
C ASP A 363 7.18 7.75 3.23
N GLU A 364 6.36 6.79 2.75
CA GLU A 364 6.08 6.62 1.32
C GLU A 364 5.25 7.77 0.76
N ALA A 365 4.25 8.24 1.52
CA ALA A 365 3.42 9.38 1.16
C ALA A 365 4.23 10.69 1.13
N ASP A 366 5.04 10.94 2.17
CA ASP A 366 5.89 12.12 2.28
C ASP A 366 6.95 12.13 1.15
N ALA A 367 7.56 10.98 0.84
CA ALA A 367 8.51 10.86 -0.24
C ALA A 367 7.90 11.11 -1.62
N GLU A 368 6.66 10.65 -1.88
CA GLU A 368 5.97 11.01 -3.13
C GLU A 368 5.66 12.51 -3.20
N ALA A 369 5.13 13.08 -2.11
CA ALA A 369 4.79 14.49 -2.09
C ALA A 369 6.02 15.39 -2.34
N LEU A 370 7.17 15.03 -1.79
CA LEU A 370 8.44 15.73 -2.04
C LEU A 370 8.90 15.59 -3.49
N ASP A 371 8.85 14.39 -4.07
CA ASP A 371 9.23 14.17 -5.48
C ASP A 371 8.32 14.94 -6.45
N VAL A 372 7.04 15.07 -6.13
CA VAL A 372 6.04 15.76 -6.95
C VAL A 372 6.19 17.28 -6.90
N ILE A 373 6.50 17.85 -5.74
CA ILE A 373 6.79 19.29 -5.59
C ILE A 373 8.16 19.64 -6.18
N GLY A 374 9.16 18.77 -5.99
CA GLY A 374 10.51 18.96 -6.48
C GLY A 374 11.13 20.29 -6.03
N THR A 375 12.03 20.85 -6.85
CA THR A 375 12.66 22.16 -6.60
C THR A 375 11.96 23.32 -7.33
N ASP A 376 10.97 23.03 -8.18
CA ASP A 376 10.32 24.01 -9.04
C ASP A 376 9.12 24.71 -8.38
N VAL A 377 8.70 24.26 -7.19
CA VAL A 377 7.54 24.80 -6.45
C VAL A 377 7.99 25.36 -5.10
N ALA A 378 7.61 26.60 -4.80
CA ALA A 378 7.91 27.24 -3.52
C ALA A 378 6.84 26.87 -2.47
N VAL A 379 7.24 26.35 -1.31
CA VAL A 379 6.32 25.99 -0.22
C VAL A 379 6.44 26.97 0.95
N HIS A 380 5.30 27.47 1.43
CA HIS A 380 5.20 28.47 2.50
C HIS A 380 4.41 27.91 3.67
N GLY A 381 4.96 28.02 4.89
CA GLY A 381 4.31 27.65 6.16
C GLY A 381 3.17 28.60 6.57
N ALA A 382 2.24 28.87 5.66
CA ALA A 382 1.16 29.83 5.84
C ALA A 382 -0.10 29.32 5.12
N GLY A 383 -1.27 29.79 5.53
CA GLY A 383 -2.55 29.52 4.87
C GLY A 383 -3.44 30.75 4.85
N LEU A 384 -4.72 30.55 4.54
CA LEU A 384 -5.74 31.59 4.68
C LEU A 384 -5.84 32.04 6.16
N SER A 385 -5.86 33.35 6.38
CA SER A 385 -6.09 33.98 7.68
C SER A 385 -6.82 35.31 7.51
N ALA A 386 -7.18 35.99 8.61
CA ALA A 386 -7.80 37.31 8.54
C ALA A 386 -6.89 38.35 7.84
N GLU A 387 -5.57 38.20 7.96
CA GLU A 387 -4.56 39.07 7.33
C GLU A 387 -4.21 38.63 5.89
N ARG A 388 -4.49 37.37 5.55
CA ARG A 388 -4.23 36.76 4.23
C ARG A 388 -5.51 36.06 3.75
N ASP A 389 -6.55 36.84 3.55
CA ASP A 389 -7.79 36.38 2.93
C ASP A 389 -7.60 36.19 1.42
N LEU A 390 -8.63 35.73 0.72
CA LEU A 390 -8.57 35.52 -0.72
C LEU A 390 -8.29 36.81 -1.51
N ASN A 391 -8.70 37.99 -1.01
CA ASN A 391 -8.36 39.26 -1.67
C ASN A 391 -6.86 39.50 -1.68
N TRP A 392 -6.18 39.20 -0.58
CA TRP A 392 -4.74 39.32 -0.48
C TRP A 392 -4.00 38.45 -1.51
N PHE A 393 -4.48 37.23 -1.74
CA PHE A 393 -3.90 36.29 -2.70
C PHE A 393 -4.17 36.73 -4.15
N VAL A 394 -5.42 37.07 -4.47
CA VAL A 394 -5.81 37.52 -5.82
C VAL A 394 -5.09 38.83 -6.21
N SER A 395 -4.71 39.68 -5.25
CA SER A 395 -3.94 40.89 -5.55
C SER A 395 -2.44 40.66 -5.80
N ARG A 396 -1.93 39.42 -5.66
CA ARG A 396 -0.48 39.09 -5.68
C ARG A 396 -0.11 37.96 -6.63
N PHE A 397 -1.10 37.20 -7.07
CA PHE A 397 -0.96 36.04 -7.94
C PHE A 397 -1.95 36.19 -9.08
N ASP A 398 -1.56 35.74 -10.27
CA ASP A 398 -2.38 35.83 -11.48
C ASP A 398 -3.55 34.84 -11.43
N ALA A 399 -3.41 33.76 -10.66
CA ALA A 399 -4.49 32.82 -10.34
C ALA A 399 -4.31 32.20 -8.95
N VAL A 400 -5.41 31.73 -8.37
CA VAL A 400 -5.45 31.05 -7.06
C VAL A 400 -6.21 29.73 -7.16
N PHE A 401 -5.64 28.67 -6.62
CA PHE A 401 -6.29 27.37 -6.45
C PHE A 401 -6.55 27.08 -4.97
N LEU A 402 -7.80 26.74 -4.63
CA LEU A 402 -8.23 26.34 -3.29
C LEU A 402 -8.27 24.81 -3.18
N GLY A 403 -7.27 24.23 -2.52
CA GLY A 403 -7.13 22.79 -2.23
C GLY A 403 -7.09 22.49 -0.73
N VAL A 404 -7.84 23.27 0.07
CA VAL A 404 -7.73 23.31 1.55
C VAL A 404 -8.36 22.11 2.27
N GLY A 405 -9.09 21.25 1.56
CA GLY A 405 -9.82 20.12 2.14
C GLY A 405 -10.98 20.54 3.07
N LEU A 406 -11.37 19.65 3.97
CA LEU A 406 -12.46 19.87 4.93
C LEU A 406 -11.92 19.82 6.36
N GLY A 407 -11.57 20.98 6.93
CA GLY A 407 -10.96 21.06 8.26
C GLY A 407 -11.94 20.80 9.42
N GLY A 408 -13.23 21.08 9.25
CA GLY A 408 -14.24 20.94 10.30
C GLY A 408 -14.82 19.53 10.39
N CYS A 409 -15.23 19.15 11.60
CA CYS A 409 -16.00 17.95 11.87
C CYS A 409 -17.48 18.29 12.10
N ILE A 410 -18.34 17.29 11.94
CA ILE A 410 -19.73 17.35 12.39
C ILE A 410 -19.81 16.55 13.69
N SER A 411 -20.21 17.20 14.77
CA SER A 411 -20.41 16.57 16.08
C SER A 411 -21.88 16.34 16.37
N LEU A 412 -22.17 15.36 17.22
CA LEU A 412 -23.53 15.06 17.68
C LEU A 412 -24.07 16.13 18.63
N GLU A 413 -23.21 16.74 19.44
CA GLU A 413 -23.53 17.80 20.40
C GLU A 413 -22.58 18.99 20.16
N ASP A 414 -23.06 20.24 20.30
CA ASP A 414 -22.20 21.44 20.11
C ASP A 414 -21.03 21.51 21.12
N SER A 415 -21.20 20.90 22.29
CA SER A 415 -20.20 20.83 23.35
C SER A 415 -20.11 19.37 23.86
N PRO A 416 -19.35 18.52 23.15
CA PRO A 416 -19.24 17.12 23.51
C PRO A 416 -18.42 16.96 24.82
N PRO A 417 -18.70 15.91 25.62
CA PRO A 417 -17.95 15.65 26.86
C PRO A 417 -16.50 15.24 26.61
N THR A 418 -15.68 15.30 27.66
CA THR A 418 -14.31 14.78 27.61
C THR A 418 -14.32 13.29 27.26
N GLY A 419 -13.43 12.86 26.36
CA GLY A 419 -13.40 11.49 25.84
C GLY A 419 -14.27 11.28 24.59
N VAL A 420 -14.86 12.33 24.04
CA VAL A 420 -15.38 12.35 22.66
C VAL A 420 -14.39 13.14 21.81
N GLU A 421 -13.90 12.52 20.73
CA GLU A 421 -12.87 13.09 19.86
C GLU A 421 -13.28 13.00 18.39
N ASP A 422 -12.76 13.90 17.56
CA ASP A 422 -12.82 13.75 16.10
C ASP A 422 -12.00 12.54 15.67
N ALA A 423 -12.58 11.68 14.83
CA ALA A 423 -11.91 10.46 14.39
C ALA A 423 -10.63 10.72 13.59
N VAL A 424 -10.55 11.82 12.83
CA VAL A 424 -9.33 12.13 12.08
C VAL A 424 -8.24 12.67 12.97
N GLU A 425 -8.56 13.51 13.96
CA GLU A 425 -7.57 13.93 14.97
C GLU A 425 -7.00 12.73 15.74
N PHE A 426 -7.85 11.78 16.14
CA PHE A 426 -7.41 10.52 16.73
C PHE A 426 -6.47 9.75 15.80
N LEU A 427 -6.83 9.60 14.52
CA LEU A 427 -6.01 8.92 13.52
C LEU A 427 -4.67 9.62 13.27
N GLU A 428 -4.66 10.95 13.23
CA GLU A 428 -3.44 11.75 13.09
C GLU A 428 -2.50 11.54 14.29
N ARG A 429 -3.03 11.53 15.53
CA ARG A 429 -2.25 11.18 16.72
C ARG A 429 -1.74 9.74 16.67
N ALA A 430 -2.60 8.80 16.28
CA ALA A 430 -2.23 7.39 16.20
C ALA A 430 -1.09 7.15 15.21
N LYS A 431 -1.12 7.83 14.06
CA LYS A 431 -0.04 7.77 13.05
C LYS A 431 1.28 8.38 13.54
N ARG A 432 1.24 9.30 14.51
CA ARG A 432 2.43 9.81 15.20
C ARG A 432 2.88 8.95 16.39
N GLY A 433 2.13 7.90 16.72
CA GLY A 433 2.38 7.07 17.91
C GLY A 433 1.98 7.75 19.22
N GLU A 434 1.09 8.74 19.16
CA GLU A 434 0.68 9.58 20.29
C GLU A 434 -0.74 9.25 20.81
N ALA A 435 -1.48 8.36 20.13
CA ALA A 435 -2.82 7.98 20.54
C ALA A 435 -2.81 6.72 21.41
N GLU A 436 -3.72 6.69 22.38
CA GLU A 436 -4.05 5.52 23.18
C GLU A 436 -5.53 5.20 23.00
N ALA A 437 -5.89 3.92 23.08
CA ALA A 437 -7.27 3.48 23.02
C ALA A 437 -7.62 2.72 24.31
N PRO A 438 -8.66 3.13 25.06
CA PRO A 438 -9.13 2.37 26.22
C PRO A 438 -9.76 1.05 25.79
N LEU A 439 -10.13 0.22 26.77
CA LEU A 439 -10.69 -1.11 26.48
C LEU A 439 -12.02 -1.06 25.71
N ARG A 440 -12.83 0.00 25.87
CA ARG A 440 -14.15 0.14 25.23
C ARG A 440 -14.22 1.44 24.44
N VAL A 441 -14.38 1.32 23.13
CA VAL A 441 -14.41 2.47 22.20
C VAL A 441 -15.67 2.41 21.35
N ALA A 442 -16.39 3.52 21.22
CA ALA A 442 -17.42 3.69 20.20
C ALA A 442 -16.87 4.48 19.02
N VAL A 443 -17.18 4.06 17.80
CA VAL A 443 -16.92 4.82 16.58
C VAL A 443 -18.25 5.13 15.93
N ILE A 444 -18.58 6.41 15.78
CA ILE A 444 -19.85 6.85 15.22
C ILE A 444 -19.68 7.15 13.74
N GLY A 445 -20.26 6.33 12.87
CA GLY A 445 -20.19 6.51 11.42
C GLY A 445 -20.14 5.20 10.66
N GLY A 446 -20.17 5.29 9.33
CA GLY A 446 -20.11 4.11 8.44
C GLY A 446 -19.24 4.30 7.21
N GLY A 447 -18.45 5.39 7.15
CA GLY A 447 -17.50 5.64 6.06
C GLY A 447 -16.12 5.06 6.33
N ASN A 448 -15.19 5.24 5.39
CA ASN A 448 -13.83 4.73 5.53
C ASN A 448 -13.07 5.31 6.73
N THR A 449 -13.30 6.58 7.08
CA THR A 449 -12.77 7.17 8.33
C THR A 449 -13.21 6.39 9.57
N ALA A 450 -14.46 5.90 9.61
CA ALA A 450 -14.95 5.09 10.72
C ALA A 450 -14.26 3.71 10.75
N MET A 451 -14.03 3.09 9.58
CA MET A 451 -13.30 1.82 9.49
C MET A 451 -11.84 1.98 9.94
N ASP A 452 -11.18 3.05 9.50
CA ASP A 452 -9.80 3.36 9.88
C ASP A 452 -9.69 3.63 11.38
N ALA A 453 -10.61 4.42 11.95
CA ALA A 453 -10.64 4.70 13.39
C ALA A 453 -10.87 3.41 14.20
N ALA A 454 -11.83 2.58 13.80
CA ALA A 454 -12.16 1.34 14.50
C ALA A 454 -11.01 0.32 14.48
N THR A 455 -10.42 0.08 13.30
CA THR A 455 -9.27 -0.83 13.15
C THR A 455 -8.00 -0.30 13.81
N THR A 456 -7.81 1.02 13.85
CA THR A 456 -6.69 1.65 14.58
C THR A 456 -6.89 1.49 16.09
N ALA A 457 -8.08 1.75 16.63
CA ALA A 457 -8.37 1.51 18.06
C ALA A 457 -8.14 0.04 18.44
N ARG A 458 -8.55 -0.91 17.59
CA ARG A 458 -8.27 -2.34 17.78
C ARG A 458 -6.77 -2.64 17.81
N SER A 459 -6.01 -2.07 16.88
CA SER A 459 -4.54 -2.23 16.82
C SER A 459 -3.83 -1.65 18.05
N LEU A 460 -4.40 -0.60 18.65
CA LEU A 460 -3.90 0.02 19.90
C LEU A 460 -4.31 -0.76 21.17
N GLY A 461 -5.03 -1.89 21.03
CA GLY A 461 -5.34 -2.79 22.15
C GLY A 461 -6.75 -2.63 22.74
N ALA A 462 -7.61 -1.80 22.16
CA ALA A 462 -9.02 -1.74 22.59
C ALA A 462 -9.68 -3.11 22.46
N ARG A 463 -10.35 -3.60 23.50
CA ARG A 463 -10.96 -4.94 23.54
C ARG A 463 -12.33 -4.97 22.86
N ASP A 464 -13.16 -3.97 23.11
CA ASP A 464 -14.52 -3.85 22.61
C ASP A 464 -14.60 -2.56 21.77
N VAL A 465 -14.69 -2.68 20.45
CA VAL A 465 -14.82 -1.53 19.54
C VAL A 465 -16.17 -1.62 18.85
N TYR A 466 -17.06 -0.67 19.14
CA TYR A 466 -18.42 -0.62 18.61
C TYR A 466 -18.51 0.40 17.47
N LEU A 467 -18.71 -0.07 16.25
CA LEU A 467 -19.01 0.80 15.12
C LEU A 467 -20.52 1.00 15.02
N ILE A 468 -20.99 2.20 15.33
CA ILE A 468 -22.41 2.55 15.42
C ILE A 468 -22.83 3.20 14.09
N TYR A 469 -23.75 2.54 13.38
CA TYR A 469 -24.22 3.01 12.09
C TYR A 469 -25.74 2.94 11.97
N ARG A 470 -26.34 4.07 11.60
CA ARG A 470 -27.81 4.25 11.55
C ARG A 470 -28.52 3.48 10.42
N ARG A 471 -27.80 2.84 9.49
CA ARG A 471 -28.36 2.08 8.35
C ARG A 471 -27.82 0.65 8.31
N SER A 472 -28.06 -0.09 7.24
CA SER A 472 -27.55 -1.45 7.05
C SER A 472 -26.20 -1.49 6.32
N PHE A 473 -25.62 -2.68 6.17
CA PHE A 473 -24.43 -2.87 5.32
C PHE A 473 -24.63 -2.46 3.86
N ALA A 474 -25.85 -2.55 3.33
CA ALA A 474 -26.13 -2.18 1.94
C ALA A 474 -26.02 -0.67 1.69
N GLU A 475 -26.34 0.16 2.69
CA GLU A 475 -26.21 1.62 2.59
C GLU A 475 -24.87 2.16 3.10
N MET A 476 -24.02 1.30 3.65
CA MET A 476 -22.74 1.68 4.24
C MET A 476 -21.79 2.23 3.16
N PRO A 477 -21.29 3.47 3.31
CA PRO A 477 -20.41 4.07 2.31
C PRO A 477 -18.97 3.55 2.35
N ALA A 478 -18.55 2.91 3.43
CA ALA A 478 -17.23 2.29 3.50
C ALA A 478 -17.03 1.22 2.42
N TRP A 479 -15.79 1.11 1.95
CA TRP A 479 -15.44 0.13 0.93
C TRP A 479 -15.53 -1.29 1.49
N PRO A 480 -15.98 -2.28 0.70
CA PRO A 480 -16.13 -3.65 1.16
C PRO A 480 -14.87 -4.23 1.80
N THR A 481 -13.69 -3.99 1.19
CA THR A 481 -12.41 -4.48 1.71
C THR A 481 -12.13 -3.95 3.12
N ASP A 482 -12.28 -2.63 3.34
CA ASP A 482 -12.02 -1.99 4.64
C ASP A 482 -13.05 -2.45 5.70
N ARG A 483 -14.31 -2.62 5.30
CA ARG A 483 -15.38 -3.14 6.17
C ARG A 483 -15.10 -4.57 6.59
N ASP A 484 -14.74 -5.44 5.64
CA ASP A 484 -14.53 -6.86 5.88
C ASP A 484 -13.24 -7.08 6.72
N GLU A 485 -12.22 -6.24 6.53
CA GLU A 485 -11.05 -6.18 7.40
C GLU A 485 -11.44 -5.81 8.85
N ALA A 486 -12.24 -4.76 9.04
CA ALA A 486 -12.72 -4.37 10.38
C ALA A 486 -13.52 -5.50 11.06
N LEU A 487 -14.38 -6.21 10.32
CA LEU A 487 -15.07 -7.40 10.81
C LEU A 487 -14.10 -8.52 11.21
N ALA A 488 -13.11 -8.81 10.38
CA ALA A 488 -12.09 -9.83 10.66
C ALA A 488 -11.22 -9.50 11.89
N MET A 489 -11.01 -8.21 12.18
CA MET A 489 -10.34 -7.74 13.39
C MET A 489 -11.22 -7.79 14.66
N GLY A 490 -12.49 -8.17 14.52
CA GLY A 490 -13.44 -8.32 15.62
C GLY A 490 -14.13 -7.02 16.04
N VAL A 491 -14.24 -6.02 15.16
CA VAL A 491 -15.05 -4.82 15.42
C VAL A 491 -16.54 -5.21 15.48
N HIS A 492 -17.27 -4.71 16.48
CA HIS A 492 -18.70 -4.94 16.66
C HIS A 492 -19.51 -3.94 15.84
N PHE A 493 -20.18 -4.41 14.79
CA PHE A 493 -21.03 -3.57 13.96
C PHE A 493 -22.44 -3.47 14.54
N LEU A 494 -22.78 -2.31 15.09
CA LEU A 494 -24.12 -1.97 15.55
C LEU A 494 -24.85 -1.22 14.43
N LEU A 495 -25.40 -2.01 13.51
CA LEU A 495 -26.22 -1.52 12.40
C LEU A 495 -27.60 -1.12 12.88
N LEU A 496 -28.31 -0.33 12.05
CA LEU A 496 -29.65 0.16 12.36
C LEU A 496 -29.75 0.77 13.76
N THR A 497 -28.68 1.48 14.15
CA THR A 497 -28.50 2.06 15.48
C THR A 497 -28.01 3.49 15.31
N GLN A 498 -28.75 4.45 15.85
CA GLN A 498 -28.43 5.87 15.73
C GLN A 498 -28.08 6.43 17.10
N PRO A 499 -26.95 7.15 17.25
CA PRO A 499 -26.65 7.85 18.48
C PRO A 499 -27.55 9.09 18.64
N ILE A 500 -27.97 9.35 19.87
CA ILE A 500 -28.87 10.46 20.25
C ILE A 500 -28.29 11.33 21.40
N GLY A 501 -27.09 11.01 21.87
CA GLY A 501 -26.32 11.83 22.80
C GLY A 501 -25.36 11.01 23.65
N TYR A 502 -24.76 11.65 24.64
CA TYR A 502 -23.76 11.01 25.52
C TYR A 502 -24.23 10.89 26.96
N GLU A 503 -23.78 9.83 27.65
CA GLU A 503 -23.82 9.76 29.11
C GLU A 503 -22.47 10.17 29.68
N LYS A 504 -22.51 10.95 30.76
CA LYS A 504 -21.35 11.56 31.40
C LYS A 504 -21.22 11.03 32.82
N ASP A 505 -19.99 10.85 33.28
CA ASP A 505 -19.72 10.66 34.70
C ASP A 505 -19.78 11.99 35.48
N ASN A 506 -19.51 11.92 36.79
CA ASN A 506 -19.54 13.09 37.67
C ASN A 506 -18.43 14.12 37.36
N GLU A 507 -17.41 13.74 36.59
CA GLU A 507 -16.28 14.58 36.17
C GLU A 507 -16.50 15.15 34.76
N GLY A 508 -17.61 14.82 34.10
CA GLY A 508 -17.94 15.28 32.76
C GLY A 508 -17.28 14.46 31.63
N ARG A 509 -16.70 13.29 31.93
CA ARG A 509 -16.16 12.38 30.91
C ARG A 509 -17.25 11.47 30.37
N VAL A 510 -17.12 11.06 29.12
CA VAL A 510 -18.03 10.09 28.51
C VAL A 510 -17.93 8.75 29.24
N ARG A 511 -19.09 8.17 29.55
CA ARG A 511 -19.23 6.81 30.09
C ARG A 511 -20.10 5.92 29.21
N GLY A 512 -20.82 6.51 28.26
CA GLY A 512 -21.60 5.77 27.29
C GLY A 512 -22.16 6.63 26.17
N VAL A 513 -22.58 5.96 25.10
CA VAL A 513 -23.32 6.56 23.99
C VAL A 513 -24.78 6.15 24.13
N ARG A 514 -25.69 7.13 24.23
CA ARG A 514 -27.13 6.87 24.14
C ARG A 514 -27.47 6.63 22.68
N VAL A 515 -28.14 5.52 22.41
CA VAL A 515 -28.52 5.10 21.07
C VAL A 515 -29.99 4.72 21.02
N VAL A 516 -30.55 4.76 19.81
CA VAL A 516 -31.90 4.30 19.49
C VAL A 516 -31.84 3.37 18.27
N ARG A 517 -32.76 2.41 18.18
CA ARG A 517 -32.86 1.54 17.00
C ARG A 517 -33.52 2.29 15.85
N THR A 518 -33.15 1.93 14.63
CA THR A 518 -33.74 2.45 13.41
C THR A 518 -34.28 1.33 12.53
N VAL A 519 -35.21 1.68 11.64
CA VAL A 519 -35.62 0.84 10.51
C VAL A 519 -35.42 1.62 9.21
N LEU A 520 -35.24 0.91 8.11
CA LEU A 520 -35.04 1.55 6.81
C LEU A 520 -36.40 1.96 6.21
N GLY A 521 -36.57 3.24 5.94
CA GLY A 521 -37.67 3.81 5.16
C GLY A 521 -37.37 3.87 3.67
N GLU A 522 -37.96 4.86 3.00
CA GLU A 522 -37.73 5.13 1.59
C GLU A 522 -36.32 5.68 1.31
N PRO A 523 -35.77 5.50 0.10
CA PRO A 523 -34.53 6.13 -0.34
C PRO A 523 -34.51 7.66 -0.16
N ASP A 524 -33.36 8.21 0.22
CA ASP A 524 -33.06 9.64 0.18
C ASP A 524 -32.49 10.07 -1.19
N ASP A 525 -32.16 11.35 -1.33
CA ASP A 525 -31.61 11.92 -2.57
C ASP A 525 -30.27 11.30 -3.00
N SER A 526 -29.57 10.62 -2.08
CA SER A 526 -28.36 9.84 -2.40
C SER A 526 -28.66 8.40 -2.83
N GLY A 527 -29.94 8.03 -2.95
CA GLY A 527 -30.42 6.70 -3.27
C GLY A 527 -30.40 5.71 -2.10
N ARG A 528 -29.96 6.15 -0.91
CA ARG A 528 -29.82 5.29 0.28
C ARG A 528 -31.06 5.38 1.14
N ARG A 529 -31.53 4.25 1.68
CA ARG A 529 -32.74 4.22 2.51
C ARG A 529 -32.57 5.06 3.79
N ARG A 530 -33.57 5.89 4.09
CA ARG A 530 -33.58 6.78 5.27
C ARG A 530 -33.72 5.95 6.55
N PRO A 531 -32.94 6.26 7.60
CA PRO A 531 -33.14 5.65 8.90
C PRO A 531 -34.33 6.32 9.61
N MET A 532 -35.29 5.53 10.05
CA MET A 532 -36.46 5.96 10.82
C MET A 532 -36.34 5.45 12.25
N ILE A 533 -36.45 6.33 13.24
CA ILE A 533 -36.35 5.97 14.66
C ILE A 533 -37.48 5.00 15.02
N VAL A 534 -37.13 3.93 15.73
CA VAL A 534 -38.09 3.05 16.39
C VAL A 534 -38.38 3.65 17.78
N PRO A 535 -39.63 4.05 18.08
CA PRO A 535 -39.98 4.57 19.41
C PRO A 535 -39.68 3.56 20.53
N ASP A 536 -39.41 4.07 21.73
CA ASP A 536 -39.19 3.29 22.95
C ASP A 536 -38.08 2.22 22.80
N SER A 537 -37.02 2.54 22.05
CA SER A 537 -35.89 1.65 21.78
C SER A 537 -34.54 2.22 22.22
N GLU A 538 -34.57 3.24 23.07
CA GLU A 538 -33.42 3.89 23.66
C GLU A 538 -32.63 2.92 24.54
N SER A 539 -31.31 2.96 24.42
CA SER A 539 -30.38 2.20 25.26
C SER A 539 -29.04 2.91 25.34
N VAL A 540 -28.15 2.42 26.21
CA VAL A 540 -26.82 2.98 26.42
C VAL A 540 -25.78 1.91 26.11
N ILE A 541 -24.78 2.28 25.33
CA ILE A 541 -23.58 1.47 25.11
C ILE A 541 -22.48 2.06 25.97
N GLU A 542 -22.04 1.34 26.99
CA GLU A 542 -20.97 1.81 27.87
C GLU A 542 -19.61 1.81 27.15
N VAL A 543 -18.95 2.95 27.13
CA VAL A 543 -17.64 3.17 26.49
C VAL A 543 -16.86 4.26 27.22
N ASP A 544 -15.54 4.23 27.06
CA ASP A 544 -14.61 5.16 27.71
C ASP A 544 -14.00 6.17 26.72
N LEU A 545 -14.20 5.94 25.41
CA LEU A 545 -13.82 6.82 24.32
C LEU A 545 -14.87 6.74 23.20
N VAL A 546 -15.20 7.89 22.60
CA VAL A 546 -16.04 7.98 21.40
C VAL A 546 -15.27 8.70 20.30
N LEU A 547 -15.22 8.11 19.11
CA LEU A 547 -14.61 8.67 17.92
C LEU A 547 -15.70 9.06 16.92
N GLU A 548 -15.87 10.36 16.67
CA GLU A 548 -16.88 10.88 15.75
C GLU A 548 -16.36 10.86 14.30
N ALA A 549 -17.04 10.09 13.45
CA ALA A 549 -16.77 9.95 12.01
C ALA A 549 -18.06 10.17 11.18
N ILE A 550 -18.87 11.16 11.60
CA ILE A 550 -20.21 11.43 11.05
C ILE A 550 -20.14 12.14 9.70
N GLY A 551 -19.12 12.96 9.50
CA GLY A 551 -18.89 13.72 8.28
C GLY A 551 -17.97 14.91 8.54
N ARG A 552 -17.47 15.50 7.44
CA ARG A 552 -16.60 16.67 7.48
C ARG A 552 -17.24 17.85 6.78
N GLN A 553 -16.79 19.04 7.13
CA GLN A 553 -17.24 20.31 6.55
C GLN A 553 -16.08 21.30 6.47
N LEU A 554 -16.28 22.41 5.78
CA LEU A 554 -15.37 23.55 5.89
C LEU A 554 -15.32 24.02 7.35
N ALA A 555 -14.15 24.52 7.78
CA ALA A 555 -13.99 25.07 9.11
C ALA A 555 -14.97 26.25 9.32
N ALA A 556 -15.43 26.44 10.56
CA ALA A 556 -16.32 27.55 10.89
C ALA A 556 -15.67 28.89 10.53
N GLY A 557 -16.42 29.77 9.86
CA GLY A 557 -15.94 31.09 9.44
C GLY A 557 -15.03 31.07 8.20
N PHE A 558 -14.82 29.92 7.55
CA PHE A 558 -14.01 29.82 6.34
C PHE A 558 -14.55 30.69 5.19
N GLU A 559 -15.86 30.83 5.08
CA GLU A 559 -16.55 31.72 4.13
C GLU A 559 -16.07 33.18 4.21
N ASN A 560 -15.66 33.63 5.40
CA ASN A 560 -15.15 34.99 5.58
C ASN A 560 -13.75 35.16 4.99
N LEU A 561 -13.01 34.06 4.79
CA LEU A 561 -11.65 34.06 4.25
C LEU A 561 -11.64 33.97 2.72
N ILE A 562 -12.78 33.64 2.09
CA ILE A 562 -12.92 33.49 0.63
C ILE A 562 -14.00 34.41 0.04
N PRO A 563 -13.91 35.74 0.25
CA PRO A 563 -14.90 36.68 -0.28
C PRO A 563 -15.09 36.54 -1.80
N GLY A 564 -16.34 36.61 -2.26
CA GLY A 564 -16.70 36.49 -3.68
C GLY A 564 -16.79 35.06 -4.21
N VAL A 565 -16.51 34.04 -3.38
CA VAL A 565 -16.67 32.62 -3.72
C VAL A 565 -17.98 32.10 -3.14
N GLU A 566 -18.86 31.61 -4.01
CA GLU A 566 -20.13 31.01 -3.62
C GLU A 566 -19.92 29.61 -3.01
N LEU A 567 -20.75 29.29 -2.01
CA LEU A 567 -20.83 27.96 -1.43
C LEU A 567 -22.10 27.25 -1.88
N THR A 568 -22.02 25.93 -2.04
CA THR A 568 -23.18 25.08 -2.30
C THR A 568 -24.08 25.00 -1.07
N LYS A 569 -25.29 24.43 -1.23
CA LYS A 569 -26.23 24.16 -0.11
C LYS A 569 -25.63 23.28 1.00
N HIS A 570 -24.57 22.53 0.71
CA HIS A 570 -23.85 21.68 1.66
C HIS A 570 -22.61 22.35 2.25
N ARG A 571 -22.45 23.67 2.06
CA ARG A 571 -21.29 24.45 2.49
C ARG A 571 -19.96 23.93 1.94
N LEU A 572 -19.96 23.53 0.67
CA LEU A 572 -18.74 23.23 -0.10
C LEU A 572 -18.48 24.38 -1.07
N VAL A 573 -17.24 24.57 -1.52
CA VAL A 573 -16.91 25.56 -2.56
C VAL A 573 -17.62 25.19 -3.85
N ALA A 574 -18.45 26.09 -4.38
CA ALA A 574 -19.15 25.85 -5.64
C ALA A 574 -18.18 26.00 -6.81
N VAL A 575 -18.16 25.00 -7.70
CA VAL A 575 -17.32 24.99 -8.90
C VAL A 575 -18.04 24.48 -10.14
N ASP A 576 -17.60 24.93 -11.31
CA ASP A 576 -18.01 24.37 -12.61
C ASP A 576 -17.29 23.05 -12.94
N SER A 577 -17.56 22.49 -14.11
CA SER A 577 -16.93 21.24 -14.58
C SER A 577 -15.42 21.34 -14.82
N GLU A 578 -14.86 22.54 -14.90
CA GLU A 578 -13.43 22.83 -15.07
C GLU A 578 -12.77 23.33 -13.78
N CYS A 579 -13.46 23.20 -12.64
CA CYS A 579 -13.00 23.61 -11.32
C CYS A 579 -12.92 25.14 -11.10
N ARG A 580 -13.59 25.96 -11.92
CA ARG A 580 -13.70 27.42 -11.69
C ARG A 580 -14.71 27.74 -10.61
N THR A 581 -14.40 28.71 -9.76
CA THR A 581 -15.35 29.25 -8.78
C THR A 581 -16.18 30.40 -9.37
N SER A 582 -17.10 30.97 -8.59
CA SER A 582 -17.82 32.21 -8.94
C SER A 582 -16.92 33.45 -8.99
N ARG A 583 -15.69 33.38 -8.45
CA ARG A 583 -14.73 34.47 -8.45
C ARG A 583 -13.72 34.28 -9.59
N GLU A 584 -13.61 35.30 -10.43
CA GLU A 584 -12.64 35.32 -11.54
C GLU A 584 -11.20 35.13 -11.03
N GLY A 585 -10.40 34.34 -11.77
CA GLY A 585 -9.04 33.97 -11.40
C GLY A 585 -8.92 32.96 -10.23
N VAL A 586 -10.04 32.48 -9.68
CA VAL A 586 -10.05 31.55 -8.54
C VAL A 586 -10.69 30.21 -8.92
N PHE A 587 -9.97 29.14 -8.59
CA PHE A 587 -10.32 27.75 -8.87
C PHE A 587 -10.32 26.94 -7.56
N ALA A 588 -11.03 25.81 -7.52
CA ALA A 588 -11.04 24.94 -6.34
C ALA A 588 -11.22 23.47 -6.71
N GLY A 589 -10.70 22.56 -5.89
CA GLY A 589 -10.78 21.13 -6.16
C GLY A 589 -10.41 20.26 -4.96
N GLY A 590 -10.70 18.97 -5.05
CA GLY A 590 -10.59 18.06 -3.91
C GLY A 590 -11.72 18.25 -2.92
N ASP A 591 -11.48 17.85 -1.67
CA ASP A 591 -12.56 17.65 -0.69
C ASP A 591 -13.34 18.93 -0.37
N CYS A 592 -12.71 20.12 -0.45
CA CYS A 592 -13.40 21.39 -0.23
C CYS A 592 -14.50 21.68 -1.26
N ALA A 593 -14.41 21.09 -2.46
CA ALA A 593 -15.38 21.24 -3.53
C ALA A 593 -16.27 19.99 -3.70
N ASN A 594 -15.71 18.80 -3.55
CA ASN A 594 -16.41 17.54 -3.82
C ASN A 594 -16.96 16.82 -2.57
N GLY A 595 -16.64 17.29 -1.35
CA GLY A 595 -17.21 16.78 -0.10
C GLY A 595 -16.47 15.61 0.55
N GLY A 596 -15.26 15.26 0.08
CA GLY A 596 -14.47 14.16 0.68
C GLY A 596 -14.74 12.81 0.02
N SER A 597 -14.31 12.67 -1.23
CA SER A 597 -14.53 11.46 -2.04
C SER A 597 -13.36 10.46 -1.92
N THR A 598 -12.36 10.57 -2.80
CA THR A 598 -11.19 9.68 -2.83
C THR A 598 -9.92 10.48 -3.17
N VAL A 599 -8.76 9.99 -2.76
CA VAL A 599 -7.46 10.61 -3.09
C VAL A 599 -7.28 10.78 -4.59
N VAL A 600 -7.65 9.78 -5.40
CA VAL A 600 -7.56 9.85 -6.86
C VAL A 600 -8.51 10.88 -7.46
N GLN A 601 -9.69 11.11 -6.87
CA GLN A 601 -10.58 12.18 -7.30
C GLN A 601 -9.98 13.56 -7.00
N ALA A 602 -9.37 13.73 -5.81
CA ALA A 602 -8.67 14.96 -5.47
C ALA A 602 -7.51 15.24 -6.44
N VAL A 603 -6.72 14.22 -6.81
CA VAL A 603 -5.69 14.33 -7.86
C VAL A 603 -6.31 14.76 -9.19
N ALA A 604 -7.39 14.10 -9.62
CA ALA A 604 -8.07 14.42 -10.88
C ALA A 604 -8.56 15.87 -10.92
N ASP A 605 -9.15 16.35 -9.82
CA ASP A 605 -9.60 17.73 -9.66
C ASP A 605 -8.41 18.70 -9.76
N GLY A 606 -7.30 18.42 -9.07
CA GLY A 606 -6.09 19.25 -9.11
C GLY A 606 -5.50 19.35 -10.52
N MET A 607 -5.35 18.22 -11.22
CA MET A 607 -4.82 18.21 -12.60
C MET A 607 -5.76 18.90 -13.59
N ARG A 608 -7.07 18.80 -13.39
CA ARG A 608 -8.08 19.49 -14.20
C ARG A 608 -8.04 21.00 -13.95
N ALA A 609 -7.99 21.43 -12.70
CA ALA A 609 -7.86 22.84 -12.33
C ALA A 609 -6.56 23.43 -12.90
N ALA A 610 -5.44 22.72 -12.85
CA ALA A 610 -4.19 23.16 -13.45
C ALA A 610 -4.31 23.49 -14.95
N ARG A 611 -4.99 22.62 -15.72
CA ARG A 611 -5.26 22.87 -17.15
C ARG A 611 -6.15 24.10 -17.35
N ALA A 612 -7.18 24.25 -16.53
CA ALA A 612 -8.11 25.37 -16.62
C ALA A 612 -7.45 26.71 -16.24
N ILE A 613 -6.62 26.71 -15.19
CA ILE A 613 -5.77 27.85 -14.78
C ILE A 613 -4.82 28.22 -15.91
N TYR A 614 -4.08 27.25 -16.47
CA TYR A 614 -3.15 27.53 -17.56
C TYR A 614 -3.85 28.08 -18.82
N GLY A 615 -5.05 27.58 -19.12
CA GLY A 615 -5.89 28.11 -20.20
C GLY A 615 -6.34 29.56 -19.93
N TYR A 616 -6.74 29.86 -18.70
CA TYR A 616 -7.09 31.21 -18.26
C TYR A 616 -5.90 32.18 -18.39
N LEU A 617 -4.73 31.81 -17.87
CA LEU A 617 -3.51 32.63 -17.89
C LEU A 617 -2.95 32.92 -19.30
N LYS A 618 -3.39 32.17 -20.32
CA LYS A 618 -3.04 32.45 -21.73
C LYS A 618 -3.97 33.46 -22.41
N GLN A 619 -5.14 33.69 -21.83
CA GLN A 619 -6.16 34.59 -22.37
C GLN A 619 -6.06 35.99 -21.75
N THR A 620 -5.52 36.08 -20.54
CA THR A 620 -5.19 37.31 -19.82
C THR A 620 -3.79 37.79 -20.18
#